data_AF-A0A967L915-F1
#
_entry.id   AF-A0A967L915-F1
#
_cell.length_a   1.000
_cell.length_b   1.000
_cell.length_c   1.000
_cell.angle_alpha   90.00
_cell.angle_beta   90.00
_cell.angle_gamma   90.00
#
_symmetry.space_group_name_H-M   'P 1'
#
loop_
_entity.id
_entity.type
_entity.pdbx_description
1 polymer ?
#
loop_
_entity_poly.entity_id
_entity_poly.type
_entity_poly.pdbx_seq_one_letter_code
_entity_poly.pdbx_strand_id
1 'polypeptide(L)'
;MSFNRSVTGLAGVEVLLRLDEKSYTPIRKHPLYVDKKPMGDDHPICWRRKVAKGRYFFTGLGHDVRSIDNEFGRGHLVAAIRWTAGK
;
A
#
# COMPACT_ATOMS: atom_id res chain seq x y z
N MET A 1 -7.61 7.16 1.76
CA MET A 1 -7.58 6.99 0.28
C MET A 1 -8.25 5.67 -0.03
N SER A 2 -9.30 5.65 -0.85
CA SER A 2 -9.97 4.40 -1.23
C SER A 2 -9.43 4.00 -2.60
N PHE A 3 -8.71 2.89 -2.69
CA PHE A 3 -8.42 2.29 -3.98
C PHE A 3 -9.75 1.79 -4.58
N ASN A 4 -9.98 2.01 -5.87
CA ASN A 4 -11.19 1.57 -6.56
C ASN A 4 -11.00 0.24 -7.31
N ARG A 5 -9.77 -0.26 -7.35
CA ARG A 5 -9.39 -1.56 -7.94
C ARG A 5 -8.06 -2.03 -7.38
N SER A 6 -7.85 -3.34 -7.36
CA SER A 6 -6.56 -3.94 -7.03
C SER A 6 -5.53 -3.70 -8.15
N VAL A 7 -4.25 -3.67 -7.77
CA VAL A 7 -3.10 -3.62 -8.69
C VAL A 7 -2.49 -5.01 -8.95
N THR A 8 -2.98 -6.05 -8.28
CA THR A 8 -2.54 -7.43 -8.47
C THR A 8 -2.73 -7.85 -9.93
N GLY A 9 -1.73 -8.53 -10.49
CA GLY A 9 -1.76 -9.02 -11.88
C GLY A 9 -1.46 -7.97 -12.96
N LEU A 10 -1.33 -6.68 -12.60
CA LEU A 10 -0.93 -5.66 -13.56
C LEU A 10 0.54 -5.85 -14.00
N ALA A 11 0.79 -5.67 -15.30
CA ALA A 11 2.12 -5.83 -15.86
C ALA A 11 3.16 -4.95 -15.18
N GLY A 12 4.25 -5.59 -14.76
CA GLY A 12 5.39 -4.97 -14.09
C GLY A 12 5.16 -4.60 -12.62
N VAL A 13 3.99 -4.91 -12.03
CA VAL A 13 3.67 -4.67 -10.62
C VAL A 13 4.02 -5.89 -9.78
N GLU A 14 4.64 -5.63 -8.63
CA GLU A 14 4.89 -6.61 -7.58
C GLU A 14 4.28 -6.09 -6.28
N VAL A 15 3.29 -6.81 -5.76
CA VAL A 15 2.63 -6.50 -4.48
C VAL A 15 3.49 -7.01 -3.34
N LEU A 16 3.81 -6.12 -2.40
CA LEU A 16 4.69 -6.40 -1.27
C LEU A 16 3.90 -6.57 0.04
N LEU A 17 2.85 -5.76 0.25
CA LEU A 17 1.99 -5.83 1.44
C LEU A 17 0.53 -5.79 1.05
N ARG A 18 -0.27 -6.61 1.74
CA ARG A 18 -1.74 -6.61 1.68
C ARG A 18 -2.31 -6.30 3.06
N LEU A 19 -3.39 -5.54 3.07
CA LEU A 19 -4.16 -5.28 4.28
C LEU A 19 -5.17 -6.41 4.48
N ASP A 20 -5.17 -6.99 5.68
CA ASP A 20 -6.16 -7.98 6.07
C ASP A 20 -7.44 -7.28 6.54
N GLU A 21 -8.43 -7.16 5.65
CA GLU A 21 -9.72 -6.55 5.98
C GLU A 21 -10.59 -7.39 6.91
N LYS A 22 -10.22 -8.64 7.20
CA LYS A 22 -10.93 -9.48 8.19
C LYS A 22 -10.53 -9.11 9.63
N SER A 23 -9.43 -8.39 9.81
CA SER A 23 -8.90 -7.99 11.12
C SER A 23 -9.56 -6.73 11.72
N TYR A 24 -10.44 -6.03 10.98
CA TYR A 24 -11.09 -4.79 11.44
C TYR A 24 -12.45 -4.54 10.76
N THR A 25 -13.15 -3.48 11.15
CA THR A 25 -14.37 -3.02 10.45
C THR A 25 -14.00 -2.02 9.34
N PRO A 26 -14.05 -2.40 8.04
CA PRO A 26 -13.52 -1.58 6.95
C PRO A 26 -14.36 -0.34 6.64
N ILE A 27 -15.68 -0.43 6.76
CA ILE A 27 -16.58 0.72 6.62
C ILE A 27 -16.97 1.19 8.02
N ARG A 28 -16.56 2.42 8.38
CA ARG A 28 -16.95 3.04 9.66
C ARG A 28 -18.28 3.78 9.51
N LYS A 29 -19.04 3.88 10.59
CA LYS A 29 -20.23 4.74 10.69
C LYS A 29 -19.82 6.21 10.79
N HIS A 30 -19.34 6.79 9.68
CA HIS A 30 -18.97 8.19 9.57
C HIS A 30 -19.58 8.79 8.29
N PRO A 31 -20.04 10.05 8.28
CA PRO A 31 -20.65 10.67 7.09
C PRO A 31 -19.78 10.61 5.83
N LEU A 32 -18.45 10.61 5.97
CA LEU A 32 -17.50 10.50 4.85
C LEU A 32 -17.37 9.09 4.25
N TYR A 33 -17.92 8.05 4.89
CA TYR A 33 -17.83 6.64 4.45
C TYR A 33 -19.16 6.06 3.95
N VAL A 34 -20.23 6.86 3.84
CA VAL A 34 -21.60 6.38 3.52
C VAL A 34 -21.65 5.51 2.25
N ASP A 35 -20.88 5.87 1.22
CA ASP A 35 -20.85 5.13 -0.06
C ASP A 35 -19.54 4.38 -0.32
N LYS A 36 -18.70 4.20 0.70
CA LYS A 36 -17.42 3.50 0.55
C LYS A 36 -17.63 2.00 0.70
N LYS A 37 -16.92 1.22 -0.11
CA LYS A 37 -16.89 -0.24 -0.03
C LYS A 37 -15.50 -0.71 0.39
N PRO A 38 -15.40 -1.81 1.16
CA PRO A 38 -14.14 -2.52 1.35
C PRO A 38 -13.52 -2.92 0.01
N MET A 39 -12.20 -3.12 -0.01
CA MET A 39 -11.54 -3.72 -1.18
C MET A 39 -11.75 -5.23 -1.24
N GLY A 40 -12.10 -5.86 -0.11
CA GLY A 40 -12.30 -7.30 0.01
C GLY A 40 -10.99 -8.05 0.22
N ASP A 41 -10.94 -9.30 -0.26
CA ASP A 41 -9.81 -10.23 0.00
C ASP A 41 -8.47 -9.75 -0.59
N ASP A 42 -8.48 -8.90 -1.63
CA ASP A 42 -7.26 -8.37 -2.24
C ASP A 42 -7.17 -6.85 -2.08
N HIS A 43 -6.58 -6.44 -0.95
CA HIS A 43 -6.28 -5.03 -0.66
C HIS A 43 -4.75 -4.79 -0.60
N PRO A 44 -4.06 -4.63 -1.75
CA PRO A 44 -2.68 -4.19 -1.76
C PRO A 44 -2.54 -2.79 -1.13
N ILE A 45 -1.61 -2.66 -0.17
CA ILE A 45 -1.25 -1.37 0.44
C ILE A 45 0.22 -1.02 0.22
N CYS A 46 1.01 -1.93 -0.35
CA CYS A 46 2.36 -1.64 -0.77
C CYS A 46 2.71 -2.44 -2.01
N TRP A 47 3.30 -1.77 -3.01
CA TRP A 47 3.75 -2.42 -4.23
C TRP A 47 4.86 -1.61 -4.89
N ARG A 48 5.59 -2.27 -5.78
CA ARG A 48 6.57 -1.64 -6.64
C ARG A 48 6.29 -1.98 -8.09
N ARG A 49 6.66 -1.07 -9.01
CA ARG A 49 6.41 -1.23 -10.44
C ARG A 49 7.61 -0.79 -11.27
N LYS A 50 7.99 -1.57 -12.27
CA LYS A 50 8.90 -1.12 -13.33
C LYS A 50 8.08 -0.49 -14.46
N VAL A 51 8.46 0.72 -14.89
CA VAL A 51 7.79 1.45 -15.97
C VAL A 51 8.86 1.95 -16.93
N ALA A 52 8.92 1.35 -18.12
CA ALA A 52 10.04 1.54 -19.05
C ALA A 52 11.39 1.35 -18.33
N LYS A 53 12.27 2.36 -18.34
CA LYS A 53 13.57 2.34 -17.63
C LYS A 53 13.46 2.79 -16.16
N GLY A 54 12.28 3.24 -15.73
CA GLY A 54 12.02 3.76 -14.39
C GLY A 54 11.51 2.71 -13.41
N ARG A 55 11.58 3.07 -12.14
CA ARG A 55 11.06 2.31 -10.99
C ARG A 55 10.14 3.20 -10.17
N TYR A 56 9.01 2.64 -9.75
CA TYR A 56 7.99 3.28 -8.95
C TYR A 56 7.71 2.44 -7.70
N PHE A 57 7.60 3.07 -6.54
CA PHE A 57 7.25 2.42 -5.29
C PHE A 57 6.11 3.17 -4.63
N PHE A 58 5.14 2.43 -4.09
CA PHE A 58 4.03 2.96 -3.32
C PHE A 58 3.89 2.21 -1.99
N THR A 59 3.62 2.95 -0.92
CA THR A 59 3.20 2.39 0.36
C THR A 59 2.11 3.24 0.98
N GLY A 60 1.09 2.60 1.57
CA GLY A 60 0.01 3.22 2.32
C GLY A 60 0.34 3.42 3.81
N LEU A 61 1.56 3.05 4.26
CA LEU A 61 2.05 3.37 5.59
C LEU A 61 2.35 4.87 5.70
N GLY A 62 2.33 5.43 6.91
CA GLY A 62 2.70 6.82 7.17
C GLY A 62 1.56 7.77 7.54
N HIS A 63 0.30 7.30 7.61
CA HIS A 63 -0.78 8.12 8.19
C HIS A 63 -0.56 8.41 9.68
N ASP A 64 0.08 7.46 10.38
CA ASP A 64 0.50 7.60 11.77
C ASP A 64 2.02 7.44 11.83
N VAL A 65 2.71 8.32 12.58
CA VAL A 65 4.17 8.27 12.74
C VAL A 65 4.64 6.91 13.25
N ARG A 66 3.86 6.25 14.12
CA ARG A 66 4.19 4.93 14.70
C ARG A 66 4.26 3.82 13.64
N SER A 67 3.59 4.00 12.49
CA SER A 67 3.65 3.04 11.39
C SER A 67 4.99 3.07 10.64
N ILE A 68 5.77 4.14 10.80
CA ILE A 68 7.08 4.33 10.17
C ILE A 68 8.19 4.32 11.22
N ASP A 69 7.97 4.88 12.40
CA ASP A 69 8.96 5.02 13.46
C ASP A 69 9.12 3.74 14.29
N ASN A 70 9.45 2.66 13.58
CA ASN A 70 9.82 1.37 14.12
C ASN A 70 10.85 0.73 13.17
N GLU A 71 11.49 -0.36 13.61
CA GLU A 71 12.56 -1.01 12.83
C GLU A 71 12.08 -1.41 11.42
N PHE A 72 10.90 -2.04 11.33
CA PHE A 72 10.31 -2.46 10.07
C PHE A 72 10.01 -1.27 9.16
N GLY A 73 9.34 -0.23 9.67
CA GLY A 73 8.92 0.95 8.91
C GLY A 73 10.11 1.75 8.37
N ARG A 74 11.14 1.96 9.19
CA ARG A 74 12.39 2.61 8.77
C ARG A 74 13.11 1.78 7.72
N GLY A 75 13.26 0.47 7.94
CA GLY A 75 13.88 -0.45 6.99
C GLY A 75 13.15 -0.50 5.65
N HIS A 76 11.81 -0.54 5.69
CA HIS A 76 10.91 -0.53 4.54
C HIS A 76 11.12 0.71 3.66
N LEU A 77 11.16 1.90 4.25
CA LEU A 77 11.41 3.14 3.51
C LEU A 77 12.82 3.19 2.90
N VAL A 78 13.85 2.79 3.66
CA VAL A 78 15.22 2.76 3.14
C VAL A 78 15.35 1.79 1.97
N ALA A 79 14.78 0.59 2.08
CA ALA A 79 14.76 -0.41 1.02
C ALA A 79 14.01 0.11 -0.22
N ALA A 80 12.86 0.77 -0.02
CA ALA A 80 12.07 1.37 -1.09
C ALA A 80 12.84 2.48 -1.85
N ILE A 81 13.55 3.34 -1.11
CA ILE A 81 14.34 4.43 -1.69
C ILE A 81 15.51 3.86 -2.50
N ARG A 82 16.27 2.90 -1.92
CA ARG A 82 17.40 2.25 -2.61
C ARG A 82 16.94 1.56 -3.89
N TRP A 83 15.88 0.76 -3.79
CA TRP A 83 15.33 0.05 -4.95
C TRP A 83 14.89 1.03 -6.04
N THR A 84 14.16 2.08 -5.69
CA THR A 84 13.71 3.10 -6.65
C THR A 84 14.90 3.78 -7.33
N ALA A 85 15.92 4.15 -6.55
CA ALA A 85 17.16 4.76 -7.04
C ALA A 85 18.06 3.81 -7.86
N GLY A 86 17.80 2.49 -7.83
CA GLY A 86 18.64 1.51 -8.52
C GLY A 86 19.94 1.16 -7.83
N LYS A 87 19.95 1.31 -6.51
CA LYS A 87 21.06 0.94 -5.66
C LYS A 87 20.80 -0.40 -4.97
#